data_AF-A0A939EVR5-F1
#
_entry.id   AF-A0A939EVR5-F1
#
_cell.length_a   1.000
_cell.length_b   1.000
_cell.length_c   1.000
_cell.angle_alpha   90.00
_cell.angle_beta   90.00
_cell.angle_gamma   90.00
#
_symmetry.space_group_name_H-M   'P 1'
#
loop_
_entity.id
_entity.type
_entity.pdbx_description
1 polymer ?
#
loop_
_entity_poly.entity_id
_entity_poly.type
_entity_poly.pdbx_seq_one_letter_code
_entity_poly.pdbx_strand_id
1 'polypeptide(L)'
;MKKVNIQLLPVLLLSLSCSVIGCAQSKQEPASGQKAAIELLQAALKDSTLHNVVSSQKMLIGSSTVAVQVAEPILFNIYGKENIQSQRPYTVHLIDNYWVLAGRLPAGYEGGTFLLIMDARNSKVIRITHGK
;
A
#
# COMPACT_ATOMS: atom_id res chain seq x y z
N MET A 1 -10.50 -53.84 -71.44
CA MET A 1 -11.01 -53.33 -70.15
C MET A 1 -10.21 -52.10 -69.74
N LYS A 2 -10.93 -51.02 -69.40
CA LYS A 2 -10.55 -49.77 -68.70
C LYS A 2 -9.47 -48.85 -69.30
N LYS A 3 -9.94 -47.76 -69.92
CA LYS A 3 -9.34 -46.41 -69.87
C LYS A 3 -9.83 -45.67 -68.61
N VAL A 4 -9.24 -44.49 -68.37
CA VAL A 4 -9.61 -43.39 -67.42
C VAL A 4 -8.81 -43.46 -66.11
N ASN A 5 -8.20 -42.40 -65.56
CA ASN A 5 -7.91 -41.02 -65.98
C ASN A 5 -7.02 -40.43 -64.86
N ILE A 6 -6.11 -39.52 -65.20
CA ILE A 6 -5.34 -38.73 -64.24
C ILE A 6 -6.29 -37.73 -63.56
N GLN A 7 -6.32 -37.74 -62.23
CA GLN A 7 -6.82 -36.62 -61.44
C GLN A 7 -5.82 -36.27 -60.34
N LEU A 8 -5.38 -35.02 -60.38
CA LEU A 8 -4.72 -34.32 -59.29
C LEU A 8 -5.55 -34.43 -58.01
N LEU A 9 -4.89 -34.54 -56.85
CA LEU A 9 -5.23 -33.67 -55.72
C LEU A 9 -4.02 -33.55 -54.75
N PRO A 10 -3.70 -32.34 -54.27
CA PRO A 10 -2.55 -32.07 -53.42
C PRO A 10 -2.94 -32.26 -51.95
N VAL A 11 -2.12 -32.95 -51.16
CA VAL A 11 -2.26 -32.96 -49.70
C VAL A 11 -0.88 -32.66 -49.12
N LEU A 12 -0.53 -31.38 -49.11
CA LEU A 12 -0.70 -30.49 -47.95
C LEU A 12 0.39 -30.78 -46.92
N LEU A 13 1.36 -29.86 -46.89
CA LEU A 13 2.48 -29.78 -45.95
C LEU A 13 2.09 -30.33 -44.57
N LEU A 14 2.76 -31.41 -44.20
CA LEU A 14 2.74 -32.00 -42.88
C LEU A 14 3.27 -30.98 -41.87
N SER A 15 2.34 -30.31 -41.19
CA SER A 15 2.43 -29.83 -39.81
C SER A 15 3.80 -29.36 -39.34
N LEU A 16 4.19 -28.14 -39.73
CA LEU A 16 5.22 -27.38 -39.01
C LEU A 16 4.60 -26.14 -38.36
N SER A 17 3.48 -26.31 -37.65
CA SER A 17 2.86 -25.28 -36.83
C SER A 17 3.02 -25.61 -35.35
N CYS A 18 4.26 -25.76 -34.90
CA CYS A 18 4.55 -25.83 -33.47
C CYS A 18 5.79 -24.97 -33.17
N SER A 19 5.60 -23.66 -33.29
CA SER A 19 6.51 -22.56 -32.90
C SER A 19 5.88 -21.33 -33.56
N VAL A 20 5.02 -20.55 -32.94
CA VAL A 20 5.38 -19.62 -31.88
C VAL A 20 4.10 -19.06 -31.26
N ILE A 21 3.49 -19.77 -30.31
CA ILE A 21 2.85 -19.07 -29.20
C ILE A 21 3.95 -18.91 -28.14
N GLY A 22 5.03 -18.26 -28.55
CA GLY A 22 5.84 -17.55 -27.58
C GLY A 22 4.92 -16.46 -27.08
N CYS A 23 4.45 -16.58 -25.84
CA CYS A 23 3.83 -15.48 -25.15
C CYS A 23 4.81 -14.31 -25.24
N ALA A 24 4.59 -13.41 -26.20
CA ALA A 24 5.18 -12.08 -26.17
C ALA A 24 4.50 -11.40 -24.98
N GLN A 25 4.96 -11.71 -23.77
CA GLN A 25 4.89 -10.75 -22.68
C GLN A 25 5.77 -9.62 -23.17
N SER A 26 5.14 -8.64 -23.84
CA SER A 26 5.72 -7.32 -23.94
C SER A 26 6.18 -7.01 -22.54
N LYS A 27 7.46 -6.65 -22.40
CA LYS A 27 7.96 -6.08 -21.16
C LYS A 27 7.04 -4.90 -20.88
N GLN A 28 6.02 -5.10 -20.06
CA GLN A 28 5.34 -4.02 -19.41
C GLN A 28 6.46 -3.42 -18.57
N GLU A 29 7.02 -2.33 -19.07
CA GLU A 29 7.77 -1.39 -18.25
C GLU A 29 7.01 -1.30 -16.91
N PRO A 30 7.68 -1.49 -15.77
CA PRO A 30 7.01 -1.43 -14.49
C PRO A 30 6.18 -0.14 -14.48
N ALA A 31 4.95 -0.23 -14.00
CA ALA A 31 3.98 0.86 -13.86
C ALA A 31 4.53 2.00 -12.97
N SER A 32 5.63 2.63 -13.39
CA SER A 32 6.62 3.33 -12.57
C SER A 32 6.67 4.83 -12.89
N GLY A 33 5.91 5.27 -13.89
CA GLY A 33 5.71 6.68 -14.21
C GLY A 33 4.52 7.28 -13.47
N GLN A 34 4.54 8.61 -13.29
CA GLN A 34 3.48 9.38 -12.63
C GLN A 34 2.08 9.09 -13.22
N LYS A 35 1.99 8.92 -14.54
CA LYS A 35 0.73 8.57 -15.23
C LYS A 35 0.16 7.24 -14.72
N ALA A 36 0.98 6.20 -14.63
CA ALA A 36 0.54 4.90 -14.15
C ALA A 36 0.12 4.97 -12.67
N ALA A 37 0.85 5.73 -11.85
CA ALA A 37 0.47 5.97 -10.45
C ALA A 37 -0.90 6.67 -10.33
N ILE A 38 -1.20 7.64 -11.21
CA ILE A 38 -2.51 8.29 -11.27
C ILE A 38 -3.60 7.29 -11.65
N GLU A 39 -3.38 6.49 -12.70
CA GLU A 39 -4.36 5.49 -13.14
C GLU A 39 -4.66 4.46 -12.03
N LEU A 40 -3.62 3.99 -11.32
CA LEU A 40 -3.76 3.11 -10.16
C LEU A 40 -4.55 3.77 -9.02
N LEU A 41 -4.26 5.03 -8.70
CA LEU A 41 -4.99 5.77 -7.69
C LEU A 41 -6.47 5.94 -8.07
N GLN A 42 -6.76 6.33 -9.31
CA GLN A 42 -8.15 6.50 -9.76
C GLN A 42 -8.92 5.18 -9.74
N ALA A 43 -8.28 4.07 -10.13
CA ALA A 43 -8.87 2.74 -10.02
C ALA A 43 -9.19 2.38 -8.57
N ALA A 44 -8.24 2.60 -7.65
CA ALA A 44 -8.42 2.30 -6.22
C ALA A 44 -9.50 3.18 -5.55
N LEU A 45 -9.63 4.45 -5.97
CA LEU A 45 -10.68 5.35 -5.48
C LEU A 45 -12.06 4.99 -6.03
N LYS A 46 -12.14 4.39 -7.22
CA LYS A 46 -13.39 3.97 -7.86
C LYS A 46 -13.95 2.67 -7.28
N ASP A 47 -13.08 1.70 -6.97
CA ASP A 47 -13.48 0.40 -6.42
C ASP A 47 -12.59 0.03 -5.23
N SER A 48 -13.15 0.18 -4.03
CA SER A 48 -12.47 -0.13 -2.77
C SER A 48 -12.44 -1.62 -2.42
N THR A 49 -13.02 -2.50 -3.24
CA THR A 49 -13.18 -3.94 -2.94
C THR A 49 -12.17 -4.84 -3.67
N LEU A 50 -11.43 -4.30 -4.64
CA LEU A 50 -10.45 -5.07 -5.41
C LEU A 50 -9.15 -5.27 -4.63
N HIS A 51 -8.82 -6.52 -4.32
CA HIS A 51 -7.53 -6.96 -3.78
C HIS A 51 -7.02 -6.18 -2.55
N ASN A 52 -7.93 -5.71 -1.68
CA ASN A 52 -7.56 -4.94 -0.50
C ASN A 52 -7.34 -5.82 0.74
N VAL A 53 -6.11 -5.87 1.25
CA VAL A 53 -5.82 -6.42 2.59
C VAL A 53 -6.39 -5.48 3.69
N VAL A 54 -6.69 -4.23 3.33
CA VAL A 54 -7.34 -3.22 4.17
C VAL A 54 -8.85 -3.49 4.26
N SER A 55 -9.24 -4.69 4.68
CA SER A 55 -10.61 -4.86 5.18
C SER A 55 -10.70 -4.13 6.52
N SER A 56 -11.79 -3.37 6.75
CA SER A 56 -12.00 -2.58 7.97
C SER A 56 -12.13 -3.41 9.26
N GLN A 57 -11.92 -4.72 9.17
CA GLN A 57 -12.06 -5.67 10.27
C GLN A 57 -10.71 -6.02 10.91
N LYS A 58 -9.60 -5.90 10.17
CA LYS A 58 -8.26 -6.22 10.69
C LYS A 58 -7.46 -4.96 10.98
N MET A 59 -6.78 -4.92 12.12
CA MET A 59 -5.82 -3.86 12.42
C MET A 59 -4.57 -4.01 11.54
N LEU A 60 -4.24 -2.97 10.77
CA LEU A 60 -2.98 -2.86 10.05
C LEU A 60 -1.82 -2.51 10.99
N ILE A 61 -2.10 -1.67 11.98
CA ILE A 61 -1.16 -1.26 13.01
C ILE A 61 -1.41 -2.13 14.25
N GLY A 62 -0.86 -3.34 14.25
CA GLY A 62 -1.15 -4.35 15.28
C GLY A 62 -0.37 -4.22 16.58
N SER A 63 0.60 -3.31 16.68
CA SER A 63 1.42 -3.13 17.89
C SER A 63 1.75 -1.67 18.15
N SER A 64 2.06 -1.36 19.41
CA SER A 64 2.51 -0.03 19.83
C SER A 64 3.80 0.39 19.12
N THR A 65 4.72 -0.54 18.85
CA THR A 65 5.94 -0.28 18.08
C THR A 65 5.64 0.23 16.67
N VAL A 66 4.73 -0.45 15.95
CA VAL A 66 4.32 -0.01 14.60
C VAL A 66 3.58 1.31 14.67
N ALA A 67 2.74 1.53 15.70
CA ALA A 67 2.04 2.80 15.89
C ALA A 67 3.03 3.97 16.05
N VAL A 68 4.09 3.79 16.85
CA VAL A 68 5.15 4.80 17.00
C VAL A 68 5.89 5.03 15.68
N GLN A 69 6.25 3.97 14.95
CA GLN A 69 6.92 4.08 13.65
C GLN A 69 6.10 4.80 12.58
N VAL A 70 4.76 4.72 12.64
CA VAL A 70 3.84 5.47 11.78
C VAL A 70 3.71 6.93 12.25
N ALA A 71 3.61 7.15 13.56
CA ALA A 71 3.39 8.48 14.12
C ALA A 71 4.60 9.41 13.98
N GLU A 72 5.80 8.89 14.22
CA GLU A 72 7.02 9.69 14.33
C GLU A 72 7.32 10.51 13.07
N PRO A 73 7.33 9.95 11.84
CA PRO A 73 7.60 10.75 10.64
C PRO A 73 6.58 11.88 10.43
N ILE A 74 5.31 11.64 10.78
CA ILE A 74 4.24 12.65 10.70
C ILE A 74 4.54 13.78 11.70
N LEU A 75 4.82 13.43 12.95
CA LEU A 75 5.09 14.38 14.02
C LEU A 75 6.40 15.14 13.79
N PHE A 76 7.45 14.49 13.29
CA PHE A 76 8.73 15.11 12.95
C PHE A 76 8.57 16.20 11.89
N ASN A 77 7.75 15.93 10.88
CA ASN A 77 7.47 16.90 9.81
C ASN A 77 6.72 18.14 10.32
N ILE A 78 5.90 18.00 11.36
CA ILE A 78 5.08 19.11 11.89
C ILE A 78 5.83 19.88 12.99
N TYR A 79 6.50 19.17 13.90
CA TYR A 79 7.00 19.73 15.16
C TYR A 79 8.53 19.64 15.33
N GLY A 80 9.23 19.07 14.36
CA GLY A 80 10.68 18.85 14.42
C GLY A 80 11.05 17.53 15.10
N LYS A 81 12.09 16.88 14.59
CA LYS A 81 12.53 15.56 15.06
C LYS A 81 13.02 15.60 16.49
N GLU A 82 13.91 16.54 16.80
CA GLU A 82 14.56 16.67 18.11
C GLU A 82 13.52 16.94 19.22
N ASN A 83 12.54 17.80 18.92
CA ASN A 83 11.44 18.14 19.82
C ASN A 83 10.54 16.93 20.13
N ILE A 84 10.24 16.09 19.14
CA ILE A 84 9.40 14.91 19.35
C ILE A 84 10.19 13.79 20.03
N GLN A 85 11.48 13.64 19.72
CA GLN A 85 12.33 12.64 20.37
C GLN A 85 12.60 12.96 21.85
N SER A 86 12.68 14.23 22.24
CA SER A 86 12.86 14.64 23.65
C SER A 86 11.64 14.32 24.53
N GLN A 87 10.47 14.14 23.93
CA GLN A 87 9.22 13.80 24.63
C GLN A 87 9.05 12.29 24.88
N ARG A 88 10.08 11.47 24.63
CA ARG A 88 10.08 10.03 24.91
C ARG A 88 10.34 9.76 26.41
N PRO A 89 9.93 8.59 26.94
CA PRO A 89 9.09 7.59 26.29
C PRO A 89 7.65 8.09 26.14
N TYR A 90 7.01 7.71 25.04
CA TYR A 90 5.61 8.07 24.78
C TYR A 90 4.66 7.20 25.60
N THR A 91 3.54 7.79 25.98
CA THR A 91 2.37 7.05 26.44
C THR A 91 1.63 6.53 25.20
N VAL A 92 1.42 5.22 25.10
CA VAL A 92 0.81 4.56 23.92
C VAL A 92 -0.28 3.60 24.37
N HIS A 93 -1.52 3.86 23.95
CA HIS A 93 -2.68 3.02 24.28
C HIS A 93 -3.46 2.64 23.03
N LEU A 94 -3.95 1.40 22.98
CA LEU A 94 -4.95 0.95 22.02
C LEU A 94 -6.32 0.94 22.72
N ILE A 95 -7.27 1.73 22.19
CA ILE A 95 -8.63 1.85 22.73
C ILE A 95 -9.60 1.80 21.55
N ASP A 96 -10.50 0.82 21.53
CA ASP A 96 -11.54 0.67 20.50
C ASP A 96 -11.03 0.71 19.03
N ASN A 97 -9.88 0.07 18.77
CA ASN A 97 -9.16 0.09 17.49
C ASN A 97 -8.49 1.43 17.13
N TYR A 98 -8.33 2.33 18.09
CA TYR A 98 -7.60 3.59 17.92
C TYR A 98 -6.34 3.59 18.75
N TRP A 99 -5.23 3.97 18.13
CA TRP A 99 -3.99 4.27 18.82
C TRP A 99 -4.02 5.71 19.32
N VAL A 100 -3.78 5.88 20.62
CA VAL A 100 -3.62 7.17 21.29
C VAL A 100 -2.16 7.26 21.74
N LEU A 101 -1.42 8.20 21.16
CA LEU A 101 -0.03 8.47 21.49
C LEU A 101 0.10 9.87 22.08
N ALA A 102 0.79 9.98 23.20
CA ALA A 102 1.12 11.27 23.80
C ALA A 102 2.59 11.32 24.20
N GLY A 103 3.19 12.49 24.01
CA GLY A 103 4.52 12.78 24.54
C GLY A 103 4.51 12.89 26.07
N ARG A 104 5.71 12.91 26.66
CA ARG A 104 5.91 13.14 28.09
C ARG A 104 6.88 14.29 28.29
N LEU A 105 6.62 15.15 29.28
CA LEU A 105 7.59 16.13 29.74
C LEU A 105 8.49 15.51 30.82
N PRO A 106 9.81 15.79 30.80
CA PRO A 106 10.66 15.51 31.93
C PRO A 106 10.18 16.26 33.18
N ALA A 107 10.47 15.70 34.36
CA ALA A 107 10.10 16.34 35.61
C ALA A 107 10.75 17.73 35.73
N GLY A 108 10.00 18.74 36.18
CA GLY A 108 10.47 20.11 36.35
C GLY A 108 10.42 20.98 35.08
N TYR A 109 9.86 20.48 33.98
CA TYR A 109 9.62 21.27 32.77
C TYR A 109 8.16 21.70 32.67
N GLU A 110 7.93 22.97 32.34
CA GLU A 110 6.62 23.51 32.01
C GLU A 110 6.43 23.59 30.49
N GLY A 111 5.21 23.31 30.04
CA GLY A 111 4.82 23.30 28.64
C GLY A 111 3.80 22.20 28.36
N GLY A 112 3.60 21.87 27.09
CA GLY A 112 2.81 20.71 26.71
C GLY A 112 3.51 19.80 25.71
N THR A 113 2.83 18.70 25.42
CA THR A 113 3.34 17.60 24.60
C THR A 113 2.44 17.38 23.39
N PHE A 114 2.92 16.59 22.43
CA PHE A 114 2.04 16.13 21.37
C PHE A 114 0.96 15.18 21.90
N LEU A 115 -0.18 15.17 21.21
CA LEU A 115 -1.20 14.13 21.22
C LEU A 115 -1.52 13.76 19.77
N LEU A 116 -1.45 12.48 19.45
CA LEU A 116 -1.85 11.93 18.15
C LEU A 116 -2.81 10.77 18.36
N ILE A 117 -3.94 10.80 17.65
CA ILE A 117 -4.94 9.73 17.63
C ILE A 117 -5.08 9.24 16.19
N MET A 118 -4.95 7.93 15.96
CA MET A 118 -5.10 7.32 14.63
C MET A 118 -5.88 6.01 14.69
N ASP A 119 -6.59 5.69 13.62
CA ASP A 119 -7.31 4.43 13.46
C ASP A 119 -6.31 3.31 13.10
N ALA A 120 -6.26 2.26 13.93
CA ALA A 120 -5.33 1.14 13.76
C ALA A 120 -5.61 0.28 12.51
N ARG A 121 -6.79 0.43 11.89
CA ARG A 121 -7.24 -0.40 10.77
C ARG A 121 -6.88 0.17 9.41
N ASN A 122 -6.64 1.49 9.32
CA ASN A 122 -6.36 2.16 8.05
C ASN A 122 -5.35 3.30 8.16
N SER A 123 -4.72 3.48 9.34
CA SER A 123 -3.74 4.53 9.62
C SER A 123 -4.28 5.95 9.46
N LYS A 124 -5.61 6.13 9.39
CA LYS A 124 -6.22 7.46 9.30
C LYS A 124 -5.93 8.22 10.59
N VAL A 125 -5.22 9.33 10.46
CA VAL A 125 -5.07 10.29 11.55
C VAL A 125 -6.43 10.92 11.86
N ILE A 126 -6.87 10.80 13.10
CA ILE A 126 -8.12 11.36 13.62
C ILE A 126 -7.86 12.72 14.27
N ARG A 127 -6.75 12.85 15.00
CA ARG A 127 -6.36 14.09 15.69
C ARG A 127 -4.86 14.21 15.81
N ILE A 128 -4.34 15.41 15.62
CA ILE A 128 -2.97 15.82 15.98
C ILE A 128 -3.06 17.17 16.68
N THR A 129 -2.41 17.31 17.82
CA THR A 129 -2.26 18.58 18.53
C THR A 129 -0.97 18.57 19.35
N HIS A 130 -0.47 19.75 19.70
CA HIS A 130 0.64 19.93 20.63
C HIS A 130 0.19 20.95 21.66
N GLY A 131 0.08 20.51 22.91
CA GLY A 131 -0.47 21.31 24.00
C GLY A 131 0.52 22.37 24.49
N LYS A 132 -0.02 23.36 25.19
CA LYS A 132 0.67 24.25 26.13
C LYS A 132 -0.11 24.26 27.43
#